data_AF-A0A067SU19-F1
#
_entry.id   AF-A0A067SU19-F1
#
_cell.length_a   1.000
_cell.length_b   1.000
_cell.length_c   1.000
_cell.angle_alpha   90.00
_cell.angle_beta   90.00
_cell.angle_gamma   90.00
#
_symmetry.space_group_name_H-M   'P 1'
#
loop_
_entity.id
_entity.type
_entity.pdbx_description
1 polymer ?
#
loop_
_entity_poly.entity_id
_entity_poly.type
_entity_poly.pdbx_seq_one_letter_code
_entity_poly.pdbx_strand_id
1 'polypeptide(L)'
;MSARSLQTSWQRFMDPSQQLQVSARKVQRVQLSATTWSTIAYEFSKSWHKLPVKGEPTVLLAISVSLLVLAWIFVTTKGPLKLRKRSCQMKIAFDSHALLVLSTVFTPTSVAWPLSFFSCFKSVRLASSSCIEIDLMDLMEQILQGRIELRDSSDAKYLFRGQLLIYGWSIKVYTCANWWVKTAIWIAQQHLSVKRACTRENQRESTCNSHTFIAEHSPRFYDLDLVQYLDLNAEISRIQLLTQSTSSTIVEFSCLAMPTGFLTHQFMLCAIPFVPYLAGEKHGSRKNRTSAPLLAKLPDILSLFPAGTSMIDNVVNISYQHAISLQSMEKELVDNKRVRQEYIRDVGMVGWREDRLMLVWEAGLLQCGLLNRWRITLKSKNQPCVG
;
A
#
# COMPACT_ATOMS: atom_id res chain seq x y z
N MET A 1 4.04 -32.32 -17.22
CA MET A 1 2.69 -32.16 -17.81
C MET A 1 2.84 -31.43 -19.13
N SER A 2 2.34 -31.97 -20.25
CA SER A 2 2.55 -31.37 -21.57
C SER A 2 1.54 -30.24 -21.81
N ALA A 3 1.96 -29.19 -22.52
CA ALA A 3 1.08 -28.05 -22.86
C ALA A 3 -0.22 -28.48 -23.56
N ARG A 4 -0.20 -29.62 -24.27
CA ARG A 4 -1.37 -30.21 -24.93
C ARG A 4 -2.43 -30.73 -23.95
N SER A 5 -2.03 -31.28 -22.79
CA SER A 5 -3.01 -31.82 -21.81
C SER A 5 -3.78 -30.72 -21.10
N LEU A 6 -3.15 -29.56 -20.88
CA LEU A 6 -3.82 -28.37 -20.37
C LEU A 6 -4.82 -27.85 -21.40
N GLN A 7 -4.41 -27.72 -22.66
CA GLN A 7 -5.25 -27.16 -23.73
C GLN A 7 -6.56 -27.94 -23.96
N THR A 8 -6.54 -29.28 -23.92
CA THR A 8 -7.75 -30.10 -24.06
C THR A 8 -8.68 -30.06 -22.84
N SER A 9 -8.12 -29.92 -21.63
CA SER A 9 -8.94 -29.75 -20.42
C SER A 9 -9.61 -28.38 -20.39
N TRP A 10 -8.95 -27.36 -20.95
CA TRP A 10 -9.47 -25.99 -21.07
C TRP A 10 -10.59 -25.87 -22.10
N GLN A 11 -10.49 -26.54 -23.25
CA GLN A 11 -11.53 -26.48 -24.30
C GLN A 11 -12.88 -27.07 -23.86
N ARG A 12 -12.89 -28.11 -23.00
CA ARG A 12 -14.15 -28.66 -22.46
C ARG A 12 -14.81 -27.76 -21.41
N PHE A 13 -14.05 -26.89 -20.76
CA PHE A 13 -14.57 -26.01 -19.69
C PHE A 13 -15.20 -24.72 -20.22
N MET A 14 -14.90 -24.35 -21.47
CA MET A 14 -15.32 -23.10 -22.10
C MET A 14 -16.50 -23.27 -23.08
N ASP A 15 -17.17 -24.42 -23.11
CA ASP A 15 -18.36 -24.63 -23.94
C ASP A 15 -19.52 -23.73 -23.45
N PRO A 16 -19.89 -22.66 -24.18
CA PRO A 16 -20.88 -21.69 -23.74
C PRO A 16 -22.30 -22.26 -23.69
N SER A 17 -22.52 -23.44 -24.27
CA SER A 17 -23.84 -24.08 -24.35
C SER A 17 -24.31 -24.69 -23.02
N GLN A 18 -23.41 -24.93 -22.05
CA GLN A 18 -23.76 -25.55 -20.77
C GLN A 18 -23.91 -24.59 -19.57
N GLN A 19 -23.56 -23.30 -19.70
CA GLN A 19 -23.61 -22.35 -18.56
C GLN A 19 -24.83 -21.41 -18.53
N LEU A 20 -25.76 -21.51 -19.48
CA LEU A 20 -26.87 -20.57 -19.62
C LEU A 20 -28.21 -21.10 -19.08
N GLN A 21 -28.25 -21.43 -17.78
CA GLN A 21 -29.49 -21.40 -16.98
C GLN A 21 -29.19 -21.07 -15.51
N VAL A 22 -28.70 -19.86 -15.23
CA VAL A 22 -28.72 -19.33 -13.85
C VAL A 22 -29.23 -17.90 -13.86
N SER A 23 -30.50 -17.78 -13.44
CA SER A 23 -31.14 -16.67 -12.73
C SER A 23 -30.56 -15.27 -12.97
N ALA A 24 -31.29 -14.48 -13.76
CA ALA A 24 -31.16 -13.02 -13.82
C ALA A 24 -31.48 -12.37 -12.46
N ARG A 25 -30.53 -12.39 -11.53
CA ARG A 25 -30.55 -11.47 -10.38
C ARG A 25 -30.04 -10.11 -10.86
N LYS A 26 -30.85 -9.07 -10.65
CA LYS A 26 -30.46 -7.66 -10.80
C LYS A 26 -29.15 -7.44 -10.03
N VAL A 27 -28.05 -7.29 -10.77
CA VAL A 27 -26.81 -6.76 -10.23
C VAL A 27 -27.05 -5.28 -9.97
N GLN A 28 -27.25 -4.93 -8.71
CA GLN A 28 -27.26 -3.55 -8.23
C GLN A 28 -25.85 -2.99 -8.46
N ARG A 29 -25.67 -2.16 -9.48
CA ARG A 29 -24.39 -1.45 -9.68
C ARG A 29 -24.17 -0.54 -8.49
N VAL A 30 -23.00 -0.66 -7.89
CA VAL A 30 -22.42 0.32 -6.99
C VAL A 30 -22.21 1.61 -7.79
N GLN A 31 -23.24 2.47 -7.82
CA GLN A 31 -22.97 3.90 -7.74
C GLN A 31 -22.08 4.10 -6.50
N LEU A 32 -21.17 5.08 -6.49
CA LEU A 32 -20.77 5.65 -5.20
C LEU A 32 -22.08 6.04 -4.54
N SER A 33 -22.56 5.19 -3.62
CA SER A 33 -23.89 5.35 -3.05
C SER A 33 -23.86 6.69 -2.34
N ALA A 34 -25.03 7.32 -2.19
CA ALA A 34 -25.15 8.47 -1.32
C ALA A 34 -24.47 8.22 0.04
N THR A 35 -24.36 6.94 0.47
CA THR A 35 -23.60 6.51 1.63
C THR A 35 -22.08 6.72 1.55
N THR A 36 -21.37 6.50 0.45
CA THR A 36 -19.91 6.76 0.40
C THR A 36 -19.62 8.26 0.47
N TRP A 37 -20.40 9.07 -0.25
CA TRP A 37 -20.29 10.53 -0.17
C TRP A 37 -20.72 11.07 1.19
N SER A 38 -21.77 10.49 1.80
CA SER A 38 -22.17 10.87 3.16
C SER A 38 -21.13 10.42 4.18
N THR A 39 -20.45 9.28 4.02
CA THR A 39 -19.37 8.86 4.91
C THR A 39 -18.16 9.78 4.80
N ILE A 40 -17.77 10.16 3.57
CA ILE A 40 -16.68 11.13 3.35
C ILE A 40 -17.05 12.49 3.95
N ALA A 41 -18.25 12.99 3.68
CA ALA A 41 -18.74 14.26 4.23
C ALA A 41 -18.91 14.20 5.76
N TYR A 42 -19.35 13.07 6.31
CA TYR A 42 -19.51 12.84 7.74
C TYR A 42 -18.16 12.79 8.47
N GLU A 43 -17.17 12.05 7.96
CA GLU A 43 -15.83 12.00 8.55
C GLU A 43 -15.11 13.35 8.45
N PHE A 44 -15.35 14.10 7.36
CA PHE A 44 -14.86 15.47 7.21
C PHE A 44 -15.53 16.42 8.21
N SER A 45 -16.87 16.38 8.35
CA SER A 45 -17.64 17.17 9.30
C SER A 45 -17.28 16.87 10.76
N LYS A 46 -17.10 15.60 11.11
CA LYS A 46 -16.71 15.14 12.46
C LYS A 46 -15.31 15.62 12.86
N SER A 47 -14.42 15.80 11.88
CA SER A 47 -13.09 16.37 12.07
C SER A 47 -13.13 17.91 12.16
N TRP A 48 -14.07 18.54 11.44
CA TRP A 48 -14.23 20.00 11.36
C TRP A 48 -14.57 20.65 12.70
N HIS A 49 -15.51 20.08 13.48
CA HIS A 49 -15.96 20.66 14.75
C HIS A 49 -14.92 20.65 15.87
N LYS A 50 -13.74 20.06 15.66
CA LYS A 50 -12.69 19.91 16.67
C LYS A 50 -11.50 20.84 16.47
N LEU A 51 -11.51 21.68 15.44
CA LEU A 51 -10.45 22.65 15.19
C LEU A 51 -10.64 23.88 16.09
N PRO A 52 -9.68 24.22 16.97
CA PRO A 52 -9.79 25.43 17.79
C PRO A 52 -9.61 26.66 16.91
N VAL A 53 -10.61 27.54 16.93
CA VAL A 53 -10.62 28.82 16.23
C VAL A 53 -9.75 29.82 17.00
N LYS A 54 -8.44 29.68 16.89
CA LYS A 54 -7.49 30.75 17.19
C LYS A 54 -6.73 31.03 15.90
N GLY A 55 -6.81 32.29 15.44
CA GLY A 55 -6.54 32.73 14.07
C GLY A 55 -5.08 32.64 13.61
N GLU A 56 -4.53 31.43 13.55
CA GLU A 56 -3.25 31.20 12.89
C GLU A 56 -3.44 31.12 11.36
N PRO A 57 -2.63 31.84 10.57
CA PRO A 57 -2.71 31.85 9.11
C PRO A 57 -2.53 30.47 8.47
N THR A 58 -1.91 29.53 9.18
CA THR A 58 -1.78 28.11 8.80
C THR A 58 -3.13 27.39 8.70
N VAL A 59 -4.10 27.76 9.55
CA VAL A 59 -5.45 27.18 9.55
C VAL A 59 -6.23 27.63 8.31
N LEU A 60 -6.10 28.89 7.92
CA LEU A 60 -6.75 29.43 6.72
C LEU A 60 -6.20 28.79 5.44
N LEU A 61 -4.88 28.56 5.37
CA LEU A 61 -4.25 27.86 4.25
C LEU A 61 -4.73 26.40 4.16
N ALA A 62 -4.82 25.71 5.29
CA ALA A 62 -5.32 24.33 5.34
C ALA A 62 -6.80 24.26 4.91
N ILE A 63 -7.61 25.23 5.33
CA ILE A 63 -9.01 25.36 4.92
C ILE A 63 -9.11 25.63 3.41
N SER A 64 -8.33 26.57 2.87
CA SER A 64 -8.36 26.88 1.44
C SER A 64 -7.90 25.71 0.58
N VAL A 65 -6.86 24.98 1.00
CA VAL A 65 -6.38 23.77 0.30
C VAL A 65 -7.44 22.67 0.37
N SER A 66 -8.06 22.45 1.52
CA SER A 66 -9.12 21.46 1.68
C SER A 66 -10.35 21.80 0.82
N LEU A 67 -10.75 23.07 0.78
CA LEU A 67 -11.85 23.54 -0.06
C LEU A 67 -11.52 23.44 -1.55
N LEU A 68 -10.28 23.72 -1.95
CA LEU A 68 -9.84 23.54 -3.34
C LEU A 68 -9.80 22.07 -3.75
N VAL A 69 -9.38 21.17 -2.85
CA VAL A 69 -9.42 19.72 -3.09
C VAL A 69 -10.87 19.25 -3.20
N LEU A 70 -11.76 19.69 -2.31
CA LEU A 70 -13.19 19.37 -2.37
C LEU A 70 -13.85 19.93 -3.63
N ALA A 71 -13.53 21.17 -4.01
CA ALA A 71 -14.02 21.79 -5.24
C ALA A 71 -13.48 21.06 -6.49
N TRP A 72 -12.21 20.68 -6.50
CA TRP A 72 -11.62 19.89 -7.58
C TRP A 72 -12.23 18.49 -7.68
N ILE A 73 -12.44 17.81 -6.54
CA ILE A 73 -13.18 16.54 -6.48
C ILE A 73 -14.60 16.74 -7.02
N PHE A 74 -15.31 17.80 -6.62
CA PHE A 74 -16.66 18.08 -7.09
C PHE A 74 -16.70 18.37 -8.60
N VAL A 75 -15.75 19.14 -9.13
CA VAL A 75 -15.62 19.46 -10.57
C VAL A 75 -15.24 18.23 -11.38
N THR A 76 -14.35 17.36 -10.88
CA THR A 76 -13.93 16.14 -11.59
C THR A 76 -14.98 15.02 -11.50
N THR A 77 -15.78 15.00 -10.45
CA THR A 77 -16.87 14.01 -10.28
C THR A 77 -18.20 14.48 -10.87
N LYS A 78 -18.43 15.80 -11.03
CA LYS A 78 -19.59 16.38 -11.71
C LYS A 78 -19.34 16.89 -13.13
N GLY A 79 -18.09 16.92 -13.59
CA GLY A 79 -17.77 17.06 -15.01
C GLY A 79 -18.64 16.05 -15.77
N PRO A 80 -19.23 16.43 -16.92
CA PRO A 80 -20.38 15.75 -17.50
C PRO A 80 -20.06 14.27 -17.62
N LEU A 81 -20.53 13.51 -16.64
CA LEU A 81 -20.68 12.08 -16.70
C LEU A 81 -21.71 11.92 -17.80
N LYS A 82 -21.23 11.92 -19.05
CA LYS A 82 -21.87 11.23 -20.15
C LYS A 82 -22.04 9.83 -19.62
N LEU A 83 -23.15 9.62 -18.93
CA LEU A 83 -23.85 8.37 -18.73
C LEU A 83 -24.17 7.88 -20.13
N ARG A 84 -23.13 7.51 -20.86
CA ARG A 84 -23.23 6.76 -22.08
C ARG A 84 -23.68 5.41 -21.60
N LYS A 85 -25.01 5.26 -21.47
CA LYS A 85 -25.73 3.99 -21.48
C LYS A 85 -25.39 3.29 -22.78
N ARG A 86 -24.15 2.84 -22.94
CA ARG A 86 -23.82 1.73 -23.82
C ARG A 86 -24.19 0.49 -23.04
N SER A 87 -25.48 0.17 -23.08
CA SER A 87 -25.90 -1.22 -23.03
C SER A 87 -25.44 -1.90 -24.32
N CYS A 88 -24.12 -1.93 -24.55
CA CYS A 88 -23.56 -2.96 -25.39
C CYS A 88 -23.55 -4.19 -24.47
N GLN A 89 -24.60 -5.00 -24.56
CA GLN A 89 -24.43 -6.44 -24.44
C GLN A 89 -23.54 -6.87 -25.60
N MET A 90 -22.27 -6.45 -25.57
CA MET A 90 -21.25 -7.07 -26.38
C MET A 90 -21.08 -8.45 -25.74
N LYS A 91 -21.52 -9.48 -26.46
CA LYS A 91 -21.00 -10.83 -26.28
C LYS A 91 -19.50 -10.72 -26.55
N ILE A 92 -18.75 -10.37 -25.52
CA ILE A 92 -17.29 -10.39 -25.57
C ILE A 92 -16.99 -11.89 -25.61
N ALA A 93 -16.75 -12.39 -26.81
CA ALA A 93 -15.89 -13.55 -26.96
C ALA A 93 -14.58 -13.13 -26.31
N PHE A 94 -14.39 -13.56 -25.07
CA PHE A 94 -13.16 -13.27 -24.36
C PHE A 94 -12.06 -13.90 -25.18
N ASP A 95 -11.09 -13.10 -25.61
CA ASP A 95 -9.94 -13.65 -26.29
C ASP A 95 -9.30 -14.66 -25.35
N SER A 96 -9.32 -15.94 -25.75
CA SER A 96 -8.71 -17.03 -25.01
C SER A 96 -7.24 -16.74 -24.66
N HIS A 97 -6.56 -15.92 -25.47
CA HIS A 97 -5.19 -15.48 -25.22
C HIS A 97 -5.06 -14.53 -24.05
N ALA A 98 -5.99 -13.58 -23.86
CA ALA A 98 -5.93 -12.64 -22.75
C ALA A 98 -6.11 -13.35 -21.39
N LEU A 99 -6.98 -14.36 -21.33
CA LEU A 99 -7.13 -15.20 -20.13
C LEU A 99 -5.89 -16.05 -19.88
N LEU A 100 -5.31 -16.61 -20.95
CA LEU A 100 -4.06 -17.37 -20.83
C LEU A 100 -2.95 -16.49 -20.25
N VAL A 101 -2.78 -15.28 -20.79
CA VAL A 101 -1.83 -14.26 -20.28
C VAL A 101 -2.09 -13.99 -18.80
N LEU A 102 -3.32 -13.65 -18.42
CA LEU A 102 -3.65 -13.36 -17.02
C LEU A 102 -3.43 -14.56 -16.09
N SER A 103 -3.67 -15.79 -16.57
CA SER A 103 -3.46 -17.01 -15.79
C SER A 103 -1.99 -17.32 -15.49
N THR A 104 -1.06 -16.66 -16.17
CA THR A 104 0.37 -16.75 -15.84
C THR A 104 0.75 -15.85 -14.68
N VAL A 105 0.04 -14.73 -14.47
CA VAL A 105 0.31 -13.77 -13.38
C VAL A 105 -0.53 -14.07 -12.16
N PHE A 106 -1.79 -14.42 -12.38
CA PHE A 106 -2.77 -14.63 -11.34
C PHE A 106 -3.26 -16.08 -11.36
N THR A 107 -3.48 -16.64 -10.19
CA THR A 107 -4.07 -17.96 -10.03
C THR A 107 -5.41 -17.83 -9.31
N PRO A 108 -6.51 -18.37 -9.86
CA PRO A 108 -7.78 -18.38 -9.14
C PRO A 108 -7.65 -19.32 -7.94
N THR A 109 -8.22 -18.92 -6.81
CA THR A 109 -8.25 -19.75 -5.58
C THR A 109 -9.32 -20.83 -5.65
N SER A 110 -10.32 -20.65 -6.50
CA SER A 110 -11.38 -21.60 -6.81
C SER A 110 -11.14 -22.33 -8.13
N VAL A 111 -11.80 -23.48 -8.31
CA VAL A 111 -11.71 -24.31 -9.53
C VAL A 111 -12.03 -23.53 -10.82
N ALA A 112 -12.90 -22.51 -10.74
CA ALA A 112 -13.23 -21.64 -11.85
C ALA A 112 -12.77 -20.19 -11.60
N TRP A 113 -12.50 -19.46 -12.68
CA TRP A 113 -12.28 -18.01 -12.62
C TRP A 113 -13.58 -17.30 -12.19
N PRO A 114 -13.52 -16.34 -11.26
CA PRO A 114 -14.70 -15.59 -10.84
C PRO A 114 -15.33 -14.84 -12.01
N LEU A 115 -16.66 -14.87 -12.15
CA LEU A 115 -17.36 -14.08 -13.18
C LEU A 115 -17.08 -12.57 -13.05
N SER A 116 -16.87 -12.11 -11.81
CA SER A 116 -16.47 -10.73 -11.49
C SER A 116 -15.09 -10.41 -12.07
N PHE A 117 -14.18 -11.38 -12.13
CA PHE A 117 -12.86 -11.21 -12.71
C PHE A 117 -13.02 -10.75 -14.16
N PHE A 118 -13.83 -11.44 -14.96
CA PHE A 118 -14.13 -11.01 -16.33
C PHE A 118 -14.71 -9.60 -16.41
N SER A 119 -15.49 -9.15 -15.41
CA SER A 119 -15.98 -7.77 -15.38
C SER A 119 -14.90 -6.74 -15.02
N CYS A 120 -13.95 -7.09 -14.15
CA CYS A 120 -12.76 -6.27 -13.88
C CYS A 120 -11.87 -6.11 -15.12
N PHE A 121 -11.95 -7.05 -16.07
CA PHE A 121 -11.26 -6.96 -17.36
C PHE A 121 -12.15 -6.50 -18.51
N LYS A 122 -13.47 -6.30 -18.31
CA LYS A 122 -14.32 -5.65 -19.32
C LYS A 122 -13.97 -4.18 -19.51
N SER A 123 -13.27 -3.58 -18.55
CA SER A 123 -12.65 -2.26 -18.66
C SER A 123 -11.30 -2.29 -19.37
N VAL A 124 -10.77 -3.47 -19.77
CA VAL A 124 -9.56 -3.57 -20.60
C VAL A 124 -9.83 -2.83 -21.89
N ARG A 125 -9.31 -1.61 -21.94
CA ARG A 125 -9.16 -0.90 -23.18
C ARG A 125 -8.05 -1.61 -23.91
N LEU A 126 -8.42 -2.38 -24.93
CA LEU A 126 -7.51 -2.75 -26.00
C LEU A 126 -7.14 -1.45 -26.74
N ALA A 127 -6.31 -0.62 -26.10
CA ALA A 127 -5.83 0.66 -26.63
C ALA A 127 -4.86 0.43 -27.80
N SER A 128 -4.24 -0.75 -27.82
CA SER A 128 -3.53 -1.41 -28.90
C SER A 128 -3.80 -2.92 -28.78
N SER A 129 -3.48 -3.72 -29.80
CA SER A 129 -3.83 -5.14 -29.87
C SER A 129 -3.23 -6.04 -28.77
N SER A 130 -2.44 -5.51 -27.83
CA SER A 130 -1.70 -6.31 -26.85
C SER A 130 -1.45 -5.59 -25.51
N CYS A 131 -2.44 -4.86 -24.96
CA CYS A 131 -2.33 -4.22 -23.64
C CYS A 131 -3.53 -4.58 -22.76
N ILE A 132 -3.26 -5.00 -21.52
CA ILE A 132 -4.25 -5.32 -20.48
C ILE A 132 -4.09 -4.29 -19.36
N GLU A 133 -5.09 -3.44 -19.19
CA GLU A 133 -5.16 -2.47 -18.10
C GLU A 133 -6.08 -3.01 -16.99
N ILE A 134 -5.58 -3.03 -15.75
CA ILE A 134 -6.27 -3.56 -14.58
C ILE A 134 -6.53 -2.43 -13.59
N ASP A 135 -7.78 -2.27 -13.16
CA ASP A 135 -8.09 -1.33 -12.08
C ASP A 135 -7.49 -1.85 -10.76
N LEU A 136 -6.68 -1.02 -10.11
CA LEU A 136 -6.06 -1.36 -8.84
C LEU A 136 -7.08 -1.71 -7.76
N MET A 137 -8.18 -0.96 -7.67
CA MET A 137 -9.19 -1.18 -6.64
C MET A 137 -9.84 -2.55 -6.79
N ASP A 138 -10.24 -2.87 -8.02
CA ASP A 138 -10.82 -4.16 -8.34
C ASP A 138 -9.82 -5.29 -8.09
N LEU A 139 -8.57 -5.12 -8.52
CA LEU A 139 -7.51 -6.10 -8.32
C LEU A 139 -7.32 -6.41 -6.83
N MET A 140 -7.18 -5.38 -6.00
CA MET A 140 -7.03 -5.53 -4.56
C MET A 140 -8.26 -6.20 -3.96
N GLU A 141 -9.47 -5.77 -4.32
CA GLU A 141 -10.70 -6.39 -3.81
C GLU A 141 -10.77 -7.90 -4.12
N GLN A 142 -10.44 -8.30 -5.36
CA GLN A 142 -10.44 -9.72 -5.73
C GLN A 142 -9.38 -10.52 -4.94
N ILE A 143 -8.19 -9.95 -4.69
CA ILE A 143 -7.14 -10.60 -3.88
C ILE A 143 -7.57 -10.71 -2.42
N LEU A 144 -8.13 -9.65 -1.84
CA LEU A 144 -8.57 -9.63 -0.43
C LEU A 144 -9.73 -10.60 -0.17
N GLN A 145 -10.67 -10.68 -1.10
CA GLN A 145 -11.73 -11.69 -1.06
C GLN A 145 -11.19 -13.11 -1.32
N GLY A 146 -9.93 -13.22 -1.73
CA GLY A 146 -9.23 -14.44 -2.11
C GLY A 146 -9.98 -15.18 -3.18
N ARG A 147 -10.33 -14.46 -4.23
CA ARG A 147 -10.84 -14.99 -5.49
C ARG A 147 -9.70 -15.26 -6.46
N ILE A 148 -8.62 -14.51 -6.33
CA ILE A 148 -7.38 -14.64 -7.08
C ILE A 148 -6.19 -14.42 -6.15
N GLU A 149 -5.03 -14.92 -6.54
CA GLU A 149 -3.76 -14.67 -5.89
C GLU A 149 -2.69 -14.38 -6.96
N LEU A 150 -1.67 -13.60 -6.60
CA LEU A 150 -0.46 -13.47 -7.43
C LEU A 150 0.25 -14.82 -7.47
N ARG A 151 0.57 -15.32 -8.65
CA ARG A 151 1.25 -16.61 -8.83
C ARG A 151 2.69 -16.55 -8.37
N ASP A 152 3.40 -15.49 -8.75
CA ASP A 152 4.76 -15.21 -8.30
C ASP A 152 4.81 -13.78 -7.74
N SER A 153 5.27 -13.65 -6.49
CA SER A 153 5.45 -12.36 -5.84
C SER A 153 6.59 -11.54 -6.49
N SER A 154 7.50 -12.21 -7.20
CA SER A 154 8.60 -11.57 -7.93
C SER A 154 8.13 -10.75 -9.13
N ASP A 155 6.94 -11.05 -9.67
CA ASP A 155 6.34 -10.34 -10.81
C ASP A 155 5.83 -8.93 -10.43
N ALA A 156 5.59 -8.68 -9.14
CA ALA A 156 5.07 -7.42 -8.65
C ALA A 156 5.94 -6.22 -9.09
N LYS A 157 7.27 -6.38 -9.07
CA LYS A 157 8.21 -5.32 -9.49
C LYS A 157 8.04 -4.92 -10.96
N TYR A 158 7.74 -5.89 -11.84
CA TYR A 158 7.51 -5.63 -13.27
C TYR A 158 6.12 -5.04 -13.49
N LEU A 159 5.13 -5.51 -12.72
CA LEU A 159 3.77 -4.99 -12.74
C LEU A 159 3.74 -3.49 -12.38
N PHE A 160 4.45 -3.08 -11.33
CA PHE A 160 4.49 -1.68 -10.88
C PHE A 160 5.26 -0.76 -11.82
N ARG A 161 6.24 -1.28 -12.56
CA ARG A 161 6.91 -0.53 -13.64
C ARG A 161 6.08 -0.44 -14.92
N GLY A 162 4.96 -1.16 -15.00
CA GLY A 162 4.21 -1.32 -16.26
C GLY A 162 5.03 -2.03 -17.34
N GLN A 163 5.99 -2.85 -16.93
CA GLN A 163 6.94 -3.59 -17.77
C GLN A 163 6.63 -5.09 -17.81
N LEU A 164 5.55 -5.55 -17.18
CA LEU A 164 5.14 -6.94 -17.20
C LEU A 164 4.66 -7.31 -18.61
N LEU A 165 5.47 -8.09 -19.33
CA LEU A 165 5.23 -8.51 -20.71
C LEU A 165 5.11 -10.03 -20.76
N ILE A 166 3.97 -10.53 -21.25
CA ILE A 166 3.65 -11.96 -21.26
C ILE A 166 3.05 -12.30 -22.61
N TYR A 167 3.70 -13.18 -23.36
CA TYR A 167 3.29 -13.54 -24.73
C TYR A 167 3.06 -12.30 -25.64
N GLY A 168 3.85 -11.24 -25.46
CA GLY A 168 3.70 -9.97 -26.19
C GLY A 168 2.64 -9.02 -25.63
N TRP A 169 1.88 -9.42 -24.62
CA TRP A 169 0.89 -8.57 -23.95
C TRP A 169 1.51 -7.80 -22.79
N SER A 170 1.33 -6.48 -22.77
CA SER A 170 1.70 -5.61 -21.65
C SER A 170 0.58 -5.59 -20.62
N ILE A 171 0.89 -5.90 -19.37
CA ILE A 171 -0.05 -5.82 -18.25
C ILE A 171 0.31 -4.60 -17.41
N LYS A 172 -0.67 -3.71 -17.22
CA LYS A 172 -0.51 -2.47 -16.47
C LYS A 172 -1.61 -2.37 -15.42
N VAL A 173 -1.24 -1.92 -14.23
CA VAL A 173 -2.20 -1.55 -13.19
C VAL A 173 -2.38 -0.04 -13.26
N TYR A 174 -3.62 0.43 -13.21
CA TYR A 174 -3.90 1.86 -13.13
C TYR A 174 -4.63 2.20 -11.83
N THR A 175 -4.45 3.43 -11.36
CA THR A 175 -5.10 3.93 -10.13
C THR A 175 -6.34 4.75 -10.49
N CYS A 176 -7.51 4.35 -10.02
CA CYS A 176 -8.74 5.11 -10.19
C CYS A 176 -8.83 6.30 -9.20
N ALA A 177 -9.68 7.29 -9.51
CA ALA A 177 -9.83 8.52 -8.71
C ALA A 177 -10.16 8.25 -7.22
N ASN A 178 -10.83 7.14 -6.91
CA ASN A 178 -11.15 6.76 -5.54
C ASN A 178 -9.90 6.57 -4.68
N TRP A 179 -8.82 5.99 -5.23
CA TRP A 179 -7.56 5.85 -4.51
C TRP A 179 -6.92 7.18 -4.20
N TRP A 180 -6.97 8.12 -5.15
CA TRP A 180 -6.41 9.46 -5.00
C TRP A 180 -7.10 10.21 -3.86
N VAL A 181 -8.43 10.19 -3.84
CA VAL A 181 -9.24 10.81 -2.77
C VAL A 181 -8.94 10.16 -1.42
N LYS A 182 -8.93 8.82 -1.35
CA LYS A 182 -8.60 8.10 -0.10
C LYS A 182 -7.22 8.48 0.44
N THR A 183 -6.22 8.52 -0.43
CA THR A 183 -4.83 8.84 -0.05
C THR A 183 -4.69 10.30 0.37
N ALA A 184 -5.31 11.23 -0.36
CA ALA A 184 -5.30 12.65 -0.01
C ALA A 184 -5.99 12.91 1.34
N ILE A 185 -7.16 12.30 1.58
CA ILE A 185 -7.88 12.39 2.87
C ILE A 185 -7.01 11.83 3.98
N TRP A 186 -6.41 10.66 3.79
CA TRP A 186 -5.56 10.04 4.80
C TRP A 186 -4.34 10.91 5.15
N ILE A 187 -3.62 11.43 4.15
CA ILE A 187 -2.49 12.35 4.37
C ILE A 187 -2.97 13.59 5.13
N ALA A 188 -4.07 14.21 4.70
CA ALA A 188 -4.64 15.37 5.38
C ALA A 188 -5.03 15.06 6.84
N GLN A 189 -5.62 13.90 7.11
CA GLN A 189 -5.95 13.47 8.47
C GLN A 189 -4.72 13.37 9.36
N GLN A 190 -3.58 12.87 8.85
CA GLN A 190 -2.32 12.83 9.61
C GLN A 190 -1.85 14.24 9.97
N HIS A 191 -1.92 15.19 9.02
CA HIS A 191 -1.51 16.58 9.27
C HIS A 191 -2.47 17.36 10.20
N LEU A 192 -3.75 17.02 10.20
CA LEU A 192 -4.76 17.70 11.04
C LEU A 192 -4.87 17.08 12.44
N SER A 193 -4.42 15.83 12.63
CA SER A 193 -4.54 15.10 13.91
C SER A 193 -3.50 15.51 14.98
N VAL A 194 -2.72 16.57 14.72
CA VAL A 194 -1.60 17.09 15.53
C VAL A 194 -1.94 17.38 17.01
N LYS A 195 -3.21 17.35 17.43
CA LYS A 195 -3.62 17.82 18.77
C LYS A 195 -3.85 16.75 19.84
N ARG A 196 -3.42 15.49 19.66
CA ARG A 196 -3.66 14.44 20.68
C ARG A 196 -2.42 13.65 21.12
N ALA A 197 -1.22 14.00 20.66
CA ALA A 197 -0.04 13.15 20.82
C ALA A 197 0.78 13.38 22.11
N CYS A 198 0.51 14.39 22.94
CA CYS A 198 1.27 14.62 24.19
C CYS A 198 0.97 13.61 25.33
N THR A 199 0.34 12.46 25.06
CA THR A 199 0.03 11.47 26.11
C THR A 199 0.18 10.03 25.63
N ARG A 200 1.20 9.77 24.78
CA ARG A 200 1.49 8.44 24.25
C ARG A 200 2.79 7.83 24.77
N GLU A 201 3.16 8.21 26.00
CA GLU A 201 4.34 7.70 26.72
C GLU A 201 4.19 6.22 27.13
N ASN A 202 2.98 5.65 27.09
CA ASN A 202 2.71 4.27 27.53
C ASN A 202 2.67 3.20 26.42
N GLN A 203 3.05 3.50 25.16
CA GLN A 203 2.82 2.56 24.05
C GLN A 203 4.06 2.05 23.29
N ARG A 204 5.29 2.22 23.80
CA ARG A 204 6.52 1.77 23.08
C ARG A 204 7.56 1.04 23.94
N GLU A 205 7.10 0.11 24.76
CA GLU A 205 7.85 -1.12 25.06
C GLU A 205 7.14 -2.34 24.44
N SER A 206 6.64 -2.19 23.21
CA SER A 206 6.51 -3.37 22.35
C SER A 206 7.90 -3.73 21.83
N THR A 207 8.77 -4.15 22.76
CA THR A 207 9.79 -5.13 22.47
C THR A 207 9.09 -6.24 21.71
N CYS A 208 9.58 -6.50 20.51
CA CYS A 208 9.47 -7.83 19.94
C CYS A 208 10.04 -8.75 21.03
N ASN A 209 9.17 -9.38 21.82
CA ASN A 209 9.53 -10.30 22.90
C ASN A 209 10.13 -11.55 22.26
N SER A 210 11.33 -11.41 21.70
CA SER A 210 12.28 -12.50 21.59
C SER A 210 12.84 -12.67 22.99
N HIS A 211 12.13 -13.46 23.78
CA HIS A 211 12.66 -14.07 24.99
C HIS A 211 14.01 -14.71 24.65
N THR A 212 15.11 -14.12 25.11
CA THR A 212 16.10 -14.77 26.01
C THR A 212 17.24 -13.82 26.35
N PHE A 213 17.31 -13.50 27.63
CA PHE A 213 18.44 -13.12 28.47
C PHE A 213 19.86 -13.24 27.86
N ILE A 214 20.64 -12.17 28.07
CA ILE A 214 22.10 -12.00 27.92
C ILE A 214 22.60 -11.72 26.49
N ALA A 215 22.46 -10.46 26.04
CA ALA A 215 23.42 -9.82 25.13
C ALA A 215 23.37 -8.30 25.34
N GLU A 216 24.30 -7.78 26.12
CA GLU A 216 24.26 -6.44 26.73
C GLU A 216 24.44 -5.27 25.74
N HIS A 217 24.60 -5.51 24.43
CA HIS A 217 25.02 -4.46 23.48
C HIS A 217 24.30 -4.47 22.10
N SER A 218 23.07 -4.99 21.98
CA SER A 218 22.36 -4.82 20.71
C SER A 218 22.08 -3.32 20.46
N PRO A 219 22.40 -2.79 19.27
CA PRO A 219 22.10 -1.40 18.94
C PRO A 219 20.60 -1.13 19.05
N ARG A 220 20.23 0.05 19.56
CA ARG A 220 18.83 0.47 19.61
C ARG A 220 18.31 0.71 18.20
N PHE A 221 17.12 0.22 17.90
CA PHE A 221 16.50 0.31 16.57
C PHE A 221 15.28 1.23 16.59
N TYR A 222 15.23 2.19 15.67
CA TYR A 222 14.11 3.10 15.48
C TYR A 222 13.64 3.10 14.02
N ASP A 223 12.35 2.93 13.79
CA ASP A 223 11.73 3.00 12.46
C ASP A 223 10.88 4.27 12.34
N LEU A 224 11.31 5.20 11.48
CA LEU A 224 10.61 6.47 11.30
C LEU A 224 9.35 6.36 10.43
N ASP A 225 9.09 5.22 9.77
CA ASP A 225 7.85 5.00 9.00
C ASP A 225 6.62 4.91 9.92
N LEU A 226 6.86 4.73 11.22
CA LEU A 226 5.86 4.70 12.29
C LEU A 226 5.68 6.05 12.99
N VAL A 227 6.33 7.10 12.49
CA VAL A 227 6.35 8.46 13.07
C VAL A 227 5.64 9.39 12.10
N GLN A 228 4.77 10.28 12.57
CA GLN A 228 4.08 11.20 11.67
C GLN A 228 5.10 12.17 11.09
N TYR A 229 4.91 12.57 9.83
CA TYR A 229 5.84 13.45 9.13
C TYR A 229 6.14 14.75 9.90
N LEU A 230 5.11 15.35 10.52
CA LEU A 230 5.25 16.58 11.30
C LEU A 230 6.02 16.38 12.62
N ASP A 231 6.06 15.15 13.14
CA ASP A 231 6.72 14.82 14.41
C ASP A 231 8.15 14.30 14.21
N LEU A 232 8.62 14.16 12.96
CA LEU A 232 9.95 13.61 12.65
C LEU A 232 11.08 14.39 13.34
N ASN A 233 11.00 15.73 13.38
CA ASN A 233 12.02 16.55 14.03
C ASN A 233 12.10 16.30 15.55
N ALA A 234 10.94 16.25 16.21
CA ALA A 234 10.85 16.00 17.64
C ALA A 234 11.33 14.58 17.99
N GLU A 235 10.94 13.60 17.19
CA GLU A 235 11.36 12.20 17.39
C GLU A 235 12.85 12.00 17.14
N ILE A 236 13.42 12.61 16.08
CA ILE A 236 14.86 12.56 15.82
C ILE A 236 15.63 13.21 16.96
N SER A 237 15.19 14.37 17.45
CA SER A 237 15.79 15.02 18.62
C SER A 237 15.78 14.09 19.85
N ARG A 238 14.66 13.39 20.09
CA ARG A 238 14.55 12.39 21.17
C ARG A 238 15.51 11.21 20.97
N ILE A 239 15.61 10.67 19.76
CA ILE A 239 16.55 9.58 19.42
C ILE A 239 17.99 10.03 19.66
N GLN A 240 18.36 11.26 19.31
CA GLN A 240 19.70 11.79 19.54
C GLN A 240 20.05 11.88 21.03
N LEU A 241 19.13 12.37 21.86
CA LEU A 241 19.32 12.40 23.32
C LEU A 241 19.54 11.00 23.88
N LEU A 242 18.73 10.02 23.44
CA LEU A 242 18.89 8.63 23.87
C LEU A 242 20.20 8.00 23.39
N THR A 243 20.67 8.39 22.20
CA THR A 243 21.91 7.86 21.61
C THR A 243 23.15 8.24 22.41
N GLN A 244 23.14 9.35 23.16
CA GLN A 244 24.28 9.76 24.00
C GLN A 244 24.65 8.71 25.05
N SER A 245 23.67 7.92 25.50
CA SER A 245 23.83 6.86 26.51
C SER A 245 24.21 5.49 25.95
N THR A 246 24.25 5.33 24.62
CA THR A 246 24.44 4.04 23.95
C THR A 246 25.62 4.09 22.99
N SER A 247 26.25 2.94 22.75
CA SER A 247 27.36 2.83 21.80
C SER A 247 26.93 3.09 20.36
N SER A 248 25.77 2.57 19.96
CA SER A 248 25.23 2.76 18.61
C SER A 248 23.71 2.71 18.56
N THR A 249 23.14 3.58 17.73
CA THR A 249 21.71 3.63 17.42
C THR A 249 21.51 3.47 15.92
N ILE A 250 20.57 2.62 15.53
CA ILE A 250 20.16 2.43 14.14
C ILE A 250 18.80 3.10 13.93
N VAL A 251 18.74 3.98 12.94
CA VAL A 251 17.51 4.62 12.48
C VAL A 251 17.23 4.17 11.07
N GLU A 252 16.05 3.61 10.81
CA GLU A 252 15.61 3.25 9.47
C GLU A 252 14.37 4.03 9.07
N PHE A 253 14.26 4.31 7.77
CA PHE A 253 13.08 4.95 7.20
C PHE A 253 13.00 4.68 5.70
N SER A 254 11.79 4.76 5.16
CA SER A 254 11.51 4.67 3.74
C SER A 254 11.29 6.07 3.15
N CYS A 255 11.61 6.25 1.88
CA CYS A 255 11.28 7.45 1.12
C CYS A 255 11.06 7.13 -0.35
N LEU A 256 10.39 8.01 -1.08
CA LEU A 256 10.25 7.89 -2.54
C LEU A 256 11.63 7.96 -3.20
N ALA A 257 11.90 7.04 -4.12
CA ALA A 257 13.23 6.93 -4.74
C ALA A 257 13.52 8.05 -5.74
N MET A 258 12.49 8.49 -6.46
CA MET A 258 12.54 9.61 -7.39
C MET A 258 11.57 10.70 -6.93
N PRO A 259 11.81 11.97 -7.28
CA PRO A 259 10.84 13.04 -7.06
C PRO A 259 9.59 12.78 -7.92
N THR A 260 8.66 11.97 -7.42
CA THR A 260 7.37 11.76 -8.08
C THR A 260 6.46 12.93 -7.74
N GLY A 261 5.78 13.48 -8.75
CA GLY A 261 4.77 14.51 -8.50
C GLY A 261 3.71 14.01 -7.52
N PHE A 262 3.23 14.91 -6.66
CA PHE A 262 2.18 14.60 -5.69
C PHE A 262 0.95 14.03 -6.39
N LEU A 263 0.42 12.92 -5.84
CA LEU A 263 -0.71 12.17 -6.37
C LEU A 263 -0.53 11.58 -7.79
N THR A 264 0.64 11.65 -8.42
CA THR A 264 0.87 10.94 -9.68
C THR A 264 0.61 9.43 -9.55
N HIS A 265 0.43 8.72 -10.67
CA HIS A 265 0.18 7.27 -10.63
C HIS A 265 1.24 6.49 -9.83
N GLN A 266 2.53 6.82 -9.99
CA GLN A 266 3.61 6.22 -9.21
C GLN A 266 3.52 6.56 -7.71
N PHE A 267 3.23 7.82 -7.37
CA PHE A 267 2.97 8.22 -5.98
C PHE A 267 1.85 7.37 -5.36
N MET A 268 0.77 7.16 -6.11
CA MET A 268 -0.36 6.34 -5.68
C MET A 268 0.02 4.88 -5.47
N LEU A 269 0.83 4.30 -6.37
CA LEU A 269 1.35 2.93 -6.18
C LEU A 269 2.20 2.82 -4.91
N CYS A 270 3.02 3.84 -4.62
CA CYS A 270 3.84 3.89 -3.41
C CYS A 270 3.02 4.11 -2.13
N ALA A 271 1.86 4.77 -2.21
CA ALA A 271 1.05 5.06 -1.03
C ALA A 271 0.33 3.82 -0.46
N ILE A 272 0.01 2.84 -1.30
CA ILE A 272 -0.85 1.70 -0.95
C ILE A 272 -0.40 0.96 0.31
N PRO A 273 0.89 0.60 0.50
CA PRO A 273 1.34 -0.13 1.70
C PRO A 273 1.27 0.65 3.02
N PHE A 274 0.98 1.96 2.95
CA PHE A 274 0.96 2.87 4.10
C PHE A 274 -0.44 3.40 4.40
N VAL A 275 -1.34 3.41 3.40
CA VAL A 275 -2.74 3.80 3.61
C VAL A 275 -3.40 2.79 4.56
N PRO A 276 -4.14 3.25 5.60
CA PRO A 276 -4.84 2.38 6.53
C PRO A 276 -5.78 1.41 5.81
N TYR A 277 -5.82 0.18 6.33
CA TYR A 277 -6.43 -0.99 5.72
C TYR A 277 -7.86 -0.79 5.19
N LEU A 278 -8.17 -1.54 4.12
CA LEU A 278 -9.52 -1.65 3.58
C LEU A 278 -10.39 -2.62 4.40
N ALA A 279 -9.78 -3.61 5.07
CA ALA A 279 -10.51 -4.66 5.80
C ALA A 279 -11.04 -4.26 7.20
N GLY A 280 -10.92 -2.98 7.59
CA GLY A 280 -11.54 -2.41 8.78
C GLY A 280 -10.62 -2.19 9.98
N GLU A 281 -11.07 -1.36 10.92
CA GLU A 281 -10.28 -0.75 12.01
C GLU A 281 -9.71 -1.73 13.05
N LYS A 282 -10.05 -3.03 12.98
CA LYS A 282 -9.75 -3.97 14.07
C LYS A 282 -8.39 -4.64 14.01
N HIS A 283 -7.63 -4.60 12.91
CA HIS A 283 -6.53 -5.56 12.77
C HIS A 283 -5.12 -4.99 12.52
N GLY A 284 -4.11 -5.64 13.10
CA GLY A 284 -2.71 -5.61 12.67
C GLY A 284 -1.75 -4.60 13.32
N SER A 285 -0.48 -4.99 13.39
CA SER A 285 0.68 -4.15 13.77
C SER A 285 0.92 -2.96 12.83
N ARG A 286 0.38 -3.01 11.59
CA ARG A 286 0.55 -1.92 10.62
C ARG A 286 -0.41 -0.74 10.80
N LYS A 287 -1.32 -0.77 11.79
CA LYS A 287 -2.20 0.38 12.11
C LYS A 287 -1.44 1.68 12.38
N ASN A 288 -0.14 1.60 12.66
CA ASN A 288 0.68 2.74 13.03
C ASN A 288 1.56 3.27 11.88
N ARG A 289 1.39 2.79 10.64
CA ARG A 289 2.11 3.37 9.50
C ARG A 289 1.59 4.77 9.19
N THR A 290 2.51 5.66 8.84
CA THR A 290 2.22 7.08 8.61
C THR A 290 2.48 7.45 7.15
N SER A 291 2.22 8.71 6.80
CA SER A 291 2.55 9.26 5.49
C SER A 291 4.03 9.67 5.36
N ALA A 292 4.85 9.50 6.41
CA ALA A 292 6.26 9.89 6.38
C ALA A 292 7.03 9.29 5.19
N PRO A 293 6.85 8.01 4.80
CA PRO A 293 7.52 7.42 3.64
C PRO A 293 7.26 8.12 2.30
N LEU A 294 6.15 8.86 2.19
CA LEU A 294 5.75 9.55 0.95
C LEU A 294 6.19 11.01 0.92
N LEU A 295 6.54 11.57 2.08
CA LEU A 295 6.81 13.00 2.26
C LEU A 295 8.27 13.27 2.66
N ALA A 296 8.88 12.37 3.42
CA ALA A 296 10.27 12.46 3.83
C ALA A 296 11.21 12.26 2.64
N LYS A 297 12.31 13.01 2.65
CA LYS A 297 13.44 12.82 1.74
C LYS A 297 14.70 12.62 2.55
N LEU A 298 15.65 11.87 2.00
CA LEU A 298 16.92 11.61 2.69
C LEU A 298 17.65 12.90 3.10
N PRO A 299 17.83 13.91 2.22
CA PRO A 299 18.51 15.15 2.62
C PRO A 299 17.81 15.87 3.79
N ASP A 300 16.47 15.89 3.76
CA ASP A 300 15.67 16.53 4.81
C ASP A 300 15.87 15.80 6.14
N ILE A 301 15.83 14.47 6.15
CA ILE A 301 16.09 13.66 7.36
C ILE A 301 17.51 13.84 7.88
N LEU A 302 18.52 13.82 7.00
CA LEU A 302 19.91 14.03 7.41
C LEU A 302 20.13 15.42 8.02
N SER A 303 19.41 16.44 7.54
CA SER A 303 19.50 17.81 8.07
C SER A 303 18.95 17.94 9.50
N LEU A 304 18.08 17.02 9.93
CA LEU A 304 17.53 16.97 11.29
C LEU A 304 18.52 16.40 12.31
N PHE A 305 19.68 15.90 11.89
CA PHE A 305 20.75 15.47 12.79
C PHE A 305 21.81 16.58 12.92
N PRO A 306 21.67 17.51 13.88
CA PRO A 306 22.65 18.57 14.09
C PRO A 306 24.04 18.02 14.40
N ALA A 307 25.06 18.69 13.84
CA ALA A 307 26.46 18.44 14.14
C ALA A 307 26.78 18.81 15.59
N GLY A 308 26.59 17.88 16.54
CA GLY A 308 26.95 18.15 17.94
C GLY A 308 26.59 17.07 18.94
N THR A 309 25.39 16.48 18.84
CA THR A 309 24.87 15.54 19.86
C THR A 309 25.16 14.09 19.55
N SER A 310 25.21 13.74 18.27
CA SER A 310 25.49 12.40 17.75
C SER A 310 26.21 12.55 16.41
N MET A 311 27.09 11.60 16.10
CA MET A 311 27.76 11.56 14.80
C MET A 311 27.07 10.51 13.93
N ILE A 312 26.70 10.90 12.72
CA ILE A 312 26.28 9.94 11.69
C ILE A 312 27.53 9.14 11.30
N ASP A 313 27.52 7.86 11.62
CA ASP A 313 28.60 6.93 11.31
C ASP A 313 28.46 6.38 9.89
N ASN A 314 27.24 6.01 9.49
CA ASN A 314 26.98 5.41 8.20
C ASN A 314 25.57 5.71 7.70
N VAL A 315 25.41 5.84 6.38
CA VAL A 315 24.13 5.98 5.70
C VAL A 315 24.11 5.01 4.53
N VAL A 316 23.29 3.97 4.64
CA VAL A 316 23.24 2.87 3.67
C VAL A 316 21.85 2.73 3.09
N ASN A 317 21.75 2.61 1.77
CA ASN A 317 20.52 2.17 1.13
C ASN A 317 20.39 0.65 1.31
N ILE A 318 19.36 0.23 2.04
CA ILE A 318 19.07 -1.18 2.37
C ILE A 318 17.84 -1.71 1.64
N SER A 319 17.40 -1.06 0.55
CA SER A 319 16.15 -1.38 -0.14
C SER A 319 16.09 -2.83 -0.60
N TYR A 320 17.19 -3.34 -1.16
CA TYR A 320 17.26 -4.72 -1.63
C TYR A 320 17.16 -5.72 -0.47
N GLN A 321 17.97 -5.54 0.58
CA GLN A 321 17.97 -6.41 1.76
C GLN A 321 16.60 -6.39 2.45
N HIS A 322 15.99 -5.22 2.57
CA HIS A 322 14.66 -5.09 3.15
C HIS A 322 13.59 -5.77 2.30
N ALA A 323 13.65 -5.64 0.97
CA ALA A 323 12.73 -6.36 0.07
C ALA A 323 12.84 -7.89 0.22
N ILE A 324 14.07 -8.43 0.33
CA ILE A 324 14.28 -9.86 0.59
C ILE A 324 13.69 -10.28 1.95
N SER A 325 13.87 -9.46 2.98
CA SER A 325 13.27 -9.70 4.30
C SER A 325 11.73 -9.72 4.24
N LEU A 326 11.12 -8.76 3.54
CA LEU A 326 9.67 -8.71 3.32
C LEU A 326 9.15 -9.94 2.58
N GLN A 327 9.86 -10.41 1.56
CA GLN A 327 9.53 -11.65 0.84
C GLN A 327 9.67 -12.89 1.72
N SER A 328 10.70 -12.94 2.58
CA SER A 328 10.87 -14.03 3.55
C SER A 328 9.73 -14.08 4.56
N MET A 329 9.31 -12.92 5.08
CA MET A 329 8.15 -12.82 5.98
C MET A 329 6.85 -13.26 5.29
N GLU A 330 6.66 -12.89 4.01
CA GLU A 330 5.48 -13.32 3.26
C GLU A 330 5.47 -14.84 3.09
N LYS A 331 6.60 -15.42 2.72
CA LYS A 331 6.76 -16.87 2.59
C LYS A 331 6.49 -17.58 3.92
N GLU A 332 6.98 -17.04 5.03
CA GLU A 332 6.71 -17.59 6.36
C GLU A 332 5.20 -17.56 6.69
N LEU A 333 4.50 -16.47 6.37
CA LEU A 333 3.04 -16.37 6.55
C LEU A 333 2.24 -17.37 5.68
N VAL A 334 2.83 -17.91 4.62
CA VAL A 334 2.20 -18.88 3.70
C VAL A 334 2.52 -20.31 4.08
N ASP A 335 3.83 -20.60 4.18
CA ASP A 335 4.37 -21.95 4.26
C ASP A 335 4.32 -22.48 5.69
N ASN A 336 4.52 -21.62 6.70
CA ASN A 336 4.43 -22.02 8.09
C ASN A 336 2.96 -22.10 8.54
N LYS A 337 2.39 -23.32 8.47
CA LYS A 337 1.00 -23.60 8.83
C LYS A 337 0.62 -23.06 10.22
N ARG A 338 1.52 -23.14 11.20
CA ARG A 338 1.26 -22.69 12.57
C ARG A 338 1.13 -21.17 12.63
N VAL A 339 2.15 -20.45 12.14
CA VAL A 339 2.15 -18.98 12.08
C VAL A 339 0.93 -18.48 11.33
N ARG A 340 0.62 -19.09 10.17
CA ARG A 340 -0.57 -18.77 9.38
C ARG A 340 -1.88 -18.96 10.17
N GLN A 341 -2.04 -20.08 10.86
CA GLN A 341 -3.26 -20.37 11.62
C GLN A 341 -3.45 -19.42 12.81
N GLU A 342 -2.37 -19.14 13.54
CA GLU A 342 -2.38 -18.18 14.65
C GLU A 342 -2.71 -16.77 14.12
N TYR A 343 -2.07 -16.34 13.03
CA TYR A 343 -2.34 -15.03 12.43
C TYR A 343 -3.77 -14.90 11.91
N ILE A 344 -4.29 -15.90 11.19
CA ILE A 344 -5.68 -15.90 10.70
C ILE A 344 -6.67 -15.90 11.87
N ARG A 345 -6.38 -16.58 12.97
CA ARG A 345 -7.23 -16.55 14.17
C ARG A 345 -7.33 -15.13 14.75
N ASP A 346 -6.22 -14.40 14.77
CA ASP A 346 -6.13 -13.10 15.43
C ASP A 346 -6.61 -11.94 14.54
N VAL A 347 -6.37 -12.03 13.23
CA VAL A 347 -6.60 -10.96 12.23
C VAL A 347 -7.69 -11.30 11.21
N GLY A 348 -8.11 -12.56 11.14
CA GLY A 348 -9.05 -13.06 10.15
C GLY A 348 -8.40 -13.32 8.79
N MET A 349 -9.14 -14.05 7.93
CA MET A 349 -8.64 -14.47 6.62
C MET A 349 -8.38 -13.28 5.67
N VAL A 350 -9.23 -12.25 5.70
CA VAL A 350 -9.10 -11.07 4.84
C VAL A 350 -7.87 -10.26 5.24
N GLY A 351 -7.67 -10.00 6.54
CA GLY A 351 -6.49 -9.27 7.01
C GLY A 351 -5.19 -10.04 6.76
N TRP A 352 -5.18 -11.37 6.92
CA TRP A 352 -4.03 -12.20 6.52
C TRP A 352 -3.68 -12.03 5.03
N ARG A 353 -4.67 -12.03 4.12
CA ARG A 353 -4.45 -11.78 2.68
C ARG A 353 -3.97 -10.36 2.41
N GLU A 354 -4.53 -9.38 3.12
CA GLU A 354 -4.11 -7.98 2.99
C GLU A 354 -2.65 -7.81 3.39
N ASP A 355 -2.24 -8.34 4.55
CA ASP A 355 -0.87 -8.22 5.03
C ASP A 355 0.12 -8.92 4.11
N ARG A 356 -0.21 -10.12 3.61
CA ARG A 356 0.59 -10.79 2.57
C ARG A 356 0.75 -9.94 1.33
N LEU A 357 -0.37 -9.41 0.81
CA LEU A 357 -0.33 -8.55 -0.37
C LEU A 357 0.54 -7.32 -0.12
N MET A 358 0.41 -6.67 1.05
CA MET A 358 1.21 -5.49 1.37
C MET A 358 2.70 -5.79 1.53
N LEU A 359 3.10 -6.98 2.02
CA LEU A 359 4.50 -7.41 2.02
C LEU A 359 5.05 -7.51 0.60
N VAL A 360 4.34 -8.22 -0.29
CA VAL A 360 4.72 -8.36 -1.71
C VAL A 360 4.76 -6.99 -2.39
N TRP A 361 3.77 -6.14 -2.09
CA TRP A 361 3.64 -4.81 -2.68
C TRP A 361 4.85 -3.93 -2.34
N GLU A 362 5.16 -3.81 -1.06
CA GLU A 362 6.28 -3.02 -0.58
C GLU A 362 7.62 -3.57 -1.09
N ALA A 363 7.82 -4.90 -1.05
CA ALA A 363 9.01 -5.52 -1.62
C ALA A 363 9.16 -5.22 -3.12
N GLY A 364 8.07 -5.30 -3.88
CA GLY A 364 8.06 -4.99 -5.31
C GLY A 364 8.40 -3.53 -5.59
N LEU A 365 7.89 -2.58 -4.78
CA LEU A 365 8.22 -1.15 -4.90
C LEU A 365 9.69 -0.84 -4.63
N LEU A 366 10.28 -1.51 -3.63
CA LEU A 366 11.71 -1.38 -3.30
C LEU A 366 12.58 -2.00 -4.42
N GLN A 367 12.24 -3.19 -4.89
CA GLN A 367 12.97 -3.87 -5.97
C GLN A 367 12.88 -3.12 -7.31
N CYS A 368 11.76 -2.44 -7.55
CA CYS A 368 11.57 -1.67 -8.77
C CYS A 368 12.09 -0.23 -8.66
N GLY A 369 12.62 0.17 -7.50
CA GLY A 369 13.23 1.48 -7.28
C GLY A 369 12.21 2.62 -7.33
N LEU A 370 10.96 2.37 -6.96
CA LEU A 370 9.97 3.43 -6.72
C LEU A 370 9.99 3.90 -5.26
N LEU A 371 10.36 3.01 -4.35
CA LEU A 371 10.63 3.30 -2.95
C LEU A 371 12.09 2.97 -2.63
N ASN A 372 12.69 3.73 -1.72
CA ASN A 372 13.98 3.44 -1.12
C ASN A 372 13.79 3.23 0.39
N ARG A 373 14.58 2.33 0.97
CA ARG A 373 14.73 2.17 2.42
C ARG A 373 16.16 2.51 2.80
N TRP A 374 16.33 3.40 3.77
CA TRP A 374 17.62 3.85 4.25
C TRP A 374 17.84 3.40 5.69
N ARG A 375 19.10 3.12 6.01
CA ARG A 375 19.60 2.86 7.36
C ARG A 375 20.66 3.89 7.70
N ILE A 376 20.43 4.63 8.77
CA ILE A 376 21.37 5.59 9.35
C ILE A 376 21.87 4.99 10.66
N THR A 377 23.18 4.81 10.77
CA THR A 377 23.83 4.40 12.01
C THR A 377 24.40 5.63 12.69
N LEU A 378 24.04 5.84 13.96
CA LEU A 378 24.51 6.91 14.81
C LEU A 378 25.46 6.34 15.86
N LYS A 379 26.50 7.09 16.20
CA LYS A 379 27.41 6.81 17.30
C LYS A 379 27.45 7.98 18.29
N SER A 380 27.64 7.65 19.57
CA SER A 380 27.86 8.66 20.60
C SER A 380 29.24 9.29 20.40
N LYS A 381 29.30 10.63 20.44
CA LYS A 381 30.56 11.39 20.27
C LYS A 381 31.52 11.18 21.45
N ASN A 382 31.00 10.81 22.62
CA ASN A 382 31.76 10.71 23.85
C ASN A 382 32.41 9.33 24.06
N GLN A 383 32.28 8.42 23.09
CA GLN A 383 32.89 7.10 23.22
C GLN A 383 34.39 7.19 22.85
N PRO A 384 35.32 6.97 23.80
CA PRO A 384 36.74 6.97 23.49
C PRO A 384 37.01 5.87 22.46
N CYS A 385 37.81 6.19 21.45
CA CYS A 385 38.31 5.20 20.50
C CYS A 385 39.17 4.21 21.30
N VAL A 386 38.62 3.04 21.62
CA VAL A 386 39.40 1.94 22.19
C VAL A 386 40.26 1.42 21.05
N GLY A 387 41.52 1.85 21.03
CA GLY A 387 42.53 1.49 20.03
C GLY A 387 43.09 0.09 20.23
#